data_AF-A0A399EY04-F1
#
_entry.id   AF-A0A399EY04-F1
#
_cell.length_a   1.000
_cell.length_b   1.000
_cell.length_c   1.000
_cell.angle_alpha   90.00
_cell.angle_beta   90.00
_cell.angle_gamma   90.00
#
_symmetry.space_group_name_H-M   'P 1'
#
loop_
_entity.id
_entity.type
_entity.pdbx_description
1 polymer ?
#
loop_
_entity_poly.entity_id
_entity_poly.type
_entity_poly.pdbx_seq_one_letter_code
_entity_poly.pdbx_strand_id
1 'polypeptide(L)'
;MVLKDPTLEAPREVLVDDFDESALVLDLDFDSLTAEQQSRIREIDVAEDKRRLEGLCERYAAVLGLPPVAEELARLEAELASGNPLGERLGAFEEQLKKAYAEALSEARVRYEWLVERLRRLSLPQEKTASLRARLAALSETLQAGGLPSELPELERAAEELEAEERALREQRERQARLEQALATLRSEAEVSLSPFRGRPQVEAFLQALAYPEVSEEALQALRHQLSELLAQLAKEREEESLKRMGLKAQVQALPTLEILEPDRKNLLTRLEQGGGSLGELERAVGELMGRAQKLVAERLAALEARIRHLEQTLKESLIELKRPLQAAREALSQGRIADPRPLEQALSELYTARRNAIAEELARYEAVARSMAGLGGEELLEKVNQARAHLQSGELPDLSQVHALLGRLRQAQEALRKELSQRILALLEAYATHKSVGGETALRLKPLCDFLEAAAERLPRLGAGGLLEVRRALEEAERLGAQLAQEYAAAQSLMQELKQADLDSLLNVFDAPKQGPQGYPEALQPFLLRGVEAVALIEGGRLVCGQLPFAPKTAQVVFDELGNLAQELRGSPAQLSVISLPQWVLLLVPLGRKGLVVLAEKALLSRLLVLLERQREALKAL
;
A
#
# COMPACT_ATOMS: atom_id res chain seq x y z
N MET A 1 37.41 -117.94 -43.71
CA MET A 1 37.41 -119.38 -43.98
C MET A 1 38.83 -119.89 -43.91
N VAL A 2 39.05 -120.90 -43.06
CA VAL A 2 39.98 -122.06 -43.18
C VAL A 2 41.37 -121.80 -43.80
N LEU A 3 42.43 -122.04 -43.03
CA LEU A 3 43.29 -123.24 -43.21
C LEU A 3 44.34 -123.36 -42.10
N LYS A 4 44.42 -124.59 -41.59
CA LYS A 4 45.39 -125.14 -40.65
C LYS A 4 46.72 -125.45 -41.35
N ASP A 5 47.83 -125.30 -40.61
CA ASP A 5 49.06 -126.13 -40.50
C ASP A 5 49.39 -127.14 -41.61
N PRO A 6 50.69 -127.37 -41.99
CA PRO A 6 51.62 -128.05 -41.07
C PRO A 6 53.16 -127.85 -41.25
N THR A 7 53.88 -128.32 -40.21
CA THR A 7 55.27 -128.83 -40.07
C THR A 7 56.27 -128.83 -41.24
N LEU A 8 57.52 -128.45 -40.94
CA LEU A 8 58.77 -129.00 -41.49
C LEU A 8 59.84 -129.13 -40.38
N GLU A 9 60.49 -130.29 -40.34
CA GLU A 9 61.47 -130.75 -39.34
C GLU A 9 62.94 -130.40 -39.70
N ALA A 10 63.72 -130.10 -38.65
CA ALA A 10 65.16 -130.39 -38.40
C ALA A 10 66.26 -129.66 -39.25
N PRO A 11 67.49 -129.46 -38.71
CA PRO A 11 68.30 -130.51 -38.07
C PRO A 11 68.65 -130.29 -36.59
N ARG A 12 68.77 -131.42 -35.89
CA ARG A 12 69.56 -131.59 -34.66
C ARG A 12 71.04 -131.37 -34.99
N GLU A 13 71.74 -130.59 -34.18
CA GLU A 13 73.18 -130.76 -33.97
C GLU A 13 73.59 -130.32 -32.55
N VAL A 14 74.08 -131.33 -31.82
CA VAL A 14 75.10 -131.32 -30.76
C VAL A 14 74.82 -130.55 -29.45
N LEU A 15 74.40 -131.34 -28.46
CA LEU A 15 74.76 -131.18 -27.04
C LEU A 15 76.27 -130.95 -26.91
N VAL A 16 76.69 -129.75 -26.54
CA VAL A 16 78.01 -129.51 -25.96
C VAL A 16 77.79 -129.00 -24.55
N ASP A 17 78.14 -129.89 -23.64
CA ASP A 17 78.47 -129.75 -22.22
C ASP A 17 77.99 -128.51 -21.45
N ASP A 18 77.28 -128.82 -20.36
CA ASP A 18 77.27 -128.07 -19.11
C ASP A 18 78.69 -127.54 -18.79
N PHE A 19 78.96 -126.31 -19.22
CA PHE A 19 80.10 -125.56 -18.73
C PHE A 19 79.66 -124.85 -17.46
N ASP A 20 79.85 -125.52 -16.33
CA ASP A 20 79.77 -124.91 -15.01
C ASP A 20 80.76 -123.72 -14.95
N GLU A 21 80.26 -122.48 -15.08
CA GLU A 21 81.06 -121.26 -14.84
C GLU A 21 81.53 -121.17 -13.38
N SER A 22 80.99 -122.01 -12.49
CA SER A 22 81.48 -122.22 -11.13
C SER A 22 82.73 -123.13 -11.04
N ALA A 23 83.14 -123.79 -12.12
CA ALA A 23 84.30 -124.69 -12.18
C ALA A 23 85.56 -124.07 -12.83
N LEU A 24 85.51 -122.80 -13.23
CA LEU A 24 86.68 -121.98 -13.57
C LEU A 24 86.96 -120.95 -12.46
N VAL A 25 86.91 -121.38 -11.20
CA VAL A 25 87.66 -120.70 -10.16
C VAL A 25 89.13 -121.06 -10.37
N LEU A 26 89.84 -120.24 -11.14
CA LEU A 26 91.29 -120.18 -11.05
C LEU A 26 91.60 -119.65 -9.64
N ASP A 27 91.79 -120.57 -8.68
CA ASP A 27 92.42 -120.27 -7.40
C ASP A 27 93.88 -119.86 -7.68
N LEU A 28 94.04 -118.62 -8.12
CA LEU A 28 95.33 -117.95 -8.21
C LEU A 28 95.71 -117.56 -6.78
N ASP A 29 96.62 -118.31 -6.18
CA ASP A 29 97.24 -117.97 -4.89
C ASP A 29 98.06 -116.67 -5.04
N PHE A 30 97.42 -115.53 -4.82
CA PHE A 30 98.06 -114.20 -4.84
C PHE A 30 99.15 -114.02 -3.77
N ASP A 31 99.18 -114.91 -2.77
CA ASP A 31 100.18 -114.95 -1.71
C ASP A 31 101.56 -115.46 -2.19
N SER A 32 101.64 -116.00 -3.41
CA SER A 32 102.88 -116.55 -4.00
C SER A 32 103.51 -115.69 -5.11
N LEU A 33 102.97 -114.49 -5.37
CA LEU A 33 103.45 -113.59 -6.42
C LEU A 33 104.71 -112.82 -6.01
N THR A 34 105.64 -112.66 -6.94
CA THR A 34 106.80 -111.77 -6.76
C THR A 34 106.39 -110.31 -6.76
N ALA A 35 107.11 -109.46 -6.01
CA ALA A 35 106.81 -108.02 -5.90
C ALA A 35 106.73 -107.30 -7.27
N GLU A 36 107.49 -107.76 -8.27
CA GLU A 36 107.45 -107.24 -9.65
C GLU A 36 106.15 -107.59 -10.38
N GLN A 37 105.60 -108.79 -10.15
CA GLN A 37 104.33 -109.22 -10.77
C GLN A 37 103.13 -108.49 -10.17
N GLN A 38 103.13 -108.26 -8.85
CA GLN A 38 102.10 -107.46 -8.19
C GLN A 38 102.17 -105.98 -8.62
N SER A 39 103.36 -105.43 -8.88
CA SER A 39 103.51 -104.07 -9.44
C SER A 39 102.95 -103.95 -10.85
N ARG A 40 103.22 -104.94 -11.73
CA ARG A 40 102.70 -104.94 -13.11
C ARG A 40 101.19 -105.10 -13.19
N ILE A 41 100.59 -105.92 -12.34
CA ILE A 41 99.13 -106.06 -12.26
C ILE A 41 98.49 -104.74 -11.82
N ARG A 42 99.04 -104.09 -10.78
CA ARG A 42 98.57 -102.76 -10.33
C ARG A 42 98.68 -101.69 -11.41
N GLU A 43 99.74 -101.68 -12.21
CA GLU A 43 99.90 -100.74 -13.33
C GLU A 43 98.84 -100.96 -14.43
N ILE A 44 98.49 -102.21 -14.71
CA ILE A 44 97.44 -102.57 -15.68
C ILE A 44 96.07 -102.16 -15.15
N ASP A 45 95.76 -102.49 -13.89
CA ASP A 45 94.49 -102.15 -13.25
C ASP A 45 94.29 -100.62 -13.18
N VAL A 46 95.34 -99.86 -12.82
CA VAL A 46 95.29 -98.37 -12.81
C VAL A 46 95.10 -97.80 -14.22
N ALA A 47 95.72 -98.38 -15.24
CA ALA A 47 95.54 -97.94 -16.63
C ALA A 47 94.14 -98.28 -17.18
N GLU A 48 93.57 -99.42 -16.80
CA GLU A 48 92.21 -99.82 -17.15
C GLU A 48 91.17 -98.96 -16.43
N ASP A 49 91.32 -98.75 -15.12
CA ASP A 49 90.46 -97.85 -14.34
C ASP A 49 90.53 -96.41 -14.86
N LYS A 50 91.70 -95.93 -15.28
CA LYS A 50 91.84 -94.62 -15.92
C LYS A 50 91.06 -94.51 -17.23
N ARG A 51 91.19 -95.50 -18.13
CA ARG A 51 90.41 -95.54 -19.38
C ARG A 51 88.92 -95.65 -19.12
N ARG A 52 88.53 -96.41 -18.10
CA ARG A 52 87.14 -96.57 -17.69
C ARG A 52 86.57 -95.28 -17.11
N LEU A 53 87.33 -94.57 -16.27
CA LEU A 53 86.96 -93.25 -15.76
C LEU A 53 86.86 -92.22 -16.89
N GLU A 54 87.81 -92.19 -17.83
CA GLU A 54 87.75 -91.34 -19.04
C GLU A 54 86.48 -91.63 -19.86
N GLY A 55 86.17 -92.91 -20.09
CA GLY A 55 84.95 -93.33 -20.78
C GLY A 55 83.65 -92.97 -20.05
N LEU A 56 83.64 -92.99 -18.71
CA LEU A 56 82.50 -92.51 -17.91
C LEU A 56 82.37 -90.99 -17.98
N CYS A 57 83.47 -90.25 -17.96
CA CYS A 57 83.48 -88.79 -18.08
C CYS A 57 82.98 -88.34 -19.46
N GLU A 58 83.37 -89.03 -20.53
CA GLU A 58 82.85 -88.75 -21.88
C GLU A 58 81.35 -89.02 -21.98
N ARG A 59 80.87 -90.14 -21.42
CA ARG A 59 79.45 -90.52 -21.48
C ARG A 59 78.55 -89.63 -20.63
N TYR A 60 79.04 -89.16 -19.47
CA TYR A 60 78.26 -88.38 -18.51
C TYR A 60 78.73 -86.91 -18.40
N ALA A 61 79.37 -86.38 -19.44
CA ALA A 61 79.96 -85.03 -19.48
C ALA A 61 79.02 -83.92 -18.96
N ALA A 62 77.72 -84.03 -19.23
CA ALA A 62 76.71 -83.05 -18.86
C ALA A 62 76.45 -82.92 -17.34
N VAL A 63 76.80 -83.94 -16.54
CA VAL A 63 76.57 -83.94 -15.07
C VAL A 63 77.87 -83.87 -14.26
N LEU A 64 79.03 -83.85 -14.90
CA LEU A 64 80.33 -83.75 -14.23
C LEU A 64 80.50 -82.44 -13.45
N GLY A 65 79.82 -81.37 -13.87
CA GLY A 65 79.85 -80.07 -13.21
C GLY A 65 78.97 -79.96 -11.94
N LEU A 66 78.21 -81.01 -11.59
CA LEU A 66 77.41 -81.00 -10.36
C LEU A 66 78.33 -81.12 -9.13
N PRO A 67 78.16 -80.29 -8.08
CA PRO A 67 79.04 -80.28 -6.91
C PRO A 67 79.34 -81.67 -6.30
N PRO A 68 78.35 -82.55 -6.05
CA PRO A 68 78.62 -83.86 -5.46
C PRO A 68 79.31 -84.85 -6.43
N VAL A 69 79.23 -84.63 -7.75
CA VAL A 69 79.87 -85.45 -8.77
C VAL A 69 81.31 -84.96 -9.03
N ALA A 70 81.50 -83.64 -9.07
CA ALA A 70 82.80 -83.00 -9.25
C ALA A 70 83.76 -83.30 -8.09
N GLU A 71 83.26 -83.27 -6.85
CA GLU A 71 84.06 -83.59 -5.65
C GLU A 71 84.53 -85.05 -5.66
N GLU A 72 83.66 -86.00 -6.02
CA GLU A 72 84.01 -87.42 -6.10
C GLU A 72 84.93 -87.72 -7.29
N LEU A 73 84.71 -87.09 -8.44
CA LEU A 73 85.60 -87.19 -9.60
C LEU A 73 87.03 -86.73 -9.26
N ALA A 74 87.17 -85.58 -8.60
CA ALA A 74 88.48 -85.05 -8.19
C ALA A 74 89.20 -85.98 -7.19
N ARG A 75 88.44 -86.68 -6.31
CA ARG A 75 89.00 -87.69 -5.40
C ARG A 75 89.50 -88.93 -6.15
N LEU A 76 88.71 -89.44 -7.10
CA LEU A 76 89.07 -90.61 -7.90
C LEU A 76 90.28 -90.33 -8.82
N GLU A 77 90.36 -89.14 -9.40
CA GLU A 77 91.52 -88.70 -10.19
C GLU A 77 92.79 -88.57 -9.34
N ALA A 78 92.68 -88.05 -8.11
CA ALA A 78 93.80 -87.97 -7.17
C ALA A 78 94.28 -89.36 -6.72
N GLU A 79 93.36 -90.30 -6.51
CA GLU A 79 93.67 -91.69 -6.15
C GLU A 79 94.37 -92.43 -7.31
N LEU A 80 93.93 -92.25 -8.57
CA LEU A 80 94.62 -92.77 -9.75
C LEU A 80 96.00 -92.14 -9.95
N ALA A 81 96.14 -90.83 -9.72
CA ALA A 81 97.42 -90.14 -9.81
C ALA A 81 98.44 -90.62 -8.75
N SER A 82 97.95 -91.13 -7.62
CA SER A 82 98.76 -91.76 -6.57
C SER A 82 99.16 -93.21 -6.87
N GLY A 83 98.67 -93.80 -7.98
CA GLY A 83 99.00 -95.16 -8.41
C GLY A 83 98.20 -96.26 -7.71
N ASN A 84 97.05 -95.93 -7.11
CA ASN A 84 96.16 -96.90 -6.46
C ASN A 84 94.99 -97.28 -7.40
N PRO A 85 94.66 -98.59 -7.58
CA PRO A 85 93.48 -99.00 -8.33
C PRO A 85 92.19 -98.65 -7.58
N LEU A 86 91.13 -98.29 -8.32
CA LEU A 86 89.88 -97.76 -7.77
C LEU A 86 88.83 -98.86 -7.52
N GLY A 87 88.79 -99.89 -8.36
CA GLY A 87 87.93 -101.07 -8.19
C GLY A 87 86.44 -100.73 -7.95
N GLU A 88 85.88 -101.17 -6.81
CA GLU A 88 84.46 -101.00 -6.46
C GLU A 88 84.02 -99.52 -6.37
N ARG A 89 84.93 -98.59 -6.05
CA ARG A 89 84.63 -97.16 -5.98
C ARG A 89 84.28 -96.57 -7.34
N LEU A 90 84.89 -97.08 -8.41
CA LEU A 90 84.58 -96.68 -9.78
C LEU A 90 83.17 -97.14 -10.16
N GLY A 91 82.76 -98.34 -9.72
CA GLY A 91 81.37 -98.82 -9.86
C GLY A 91 80.35 -97.99 -9.07
N ALA A 92 80.69 -97.57 -7.84
CA ALA A 92 79.84 -96.69 -7.04
C ALA A 92 79.69 -95.29 -7.69
N PHE A 93 80.76 -94.76 -8.27
CA PHE A 93 80.76 -93.50 -9.01
C PHE A 93 79.95 -93.60 -10.31
N GLU A 94 80.03 -94.72 -11.04
CA GLU A 94 79.20 -94.99 -12.21
C GLU A 94 77.70 -94.98 -11.86
N GLU A 95 77.30 -95.58 -10.74
CA GLU A 95 75.91 -95.54 -10.25
C GLU A 95 75.48 -94.14 -9.80
N GLN A 96 76.39 -93.35 -9.21
CA GLN A 96 76.14 -91.95 -8.87
C GLN A 96 75.95 -91.09 -10.13
N LEU A 97 76.76 -91.29 -11.17
CA LEU A 97 76.62 -90.63 -12.47
C LEU A 97 75.31 -90.99 -13.15
N LYS A 98 74.90 -92.26 -13.14
CA LYS A 98 73.61 -92.70 -13.68
C LYS A 98 72.43 -92.02 -12.99
N LYS A 99 72.45 -91.93 -11.65
CA LYS A 99 71.41 -91.25 -10.86
C LYS A 99 71.37 -89.75 -11.16
N ALA A 100 72.51 -89.07 -11.11
CA ALA A 100 72.61 -87.65 -11.39
C ALA A 100 72.14 -87.30 -12.83
N TYR A 101 72.50 -88.14 -13.80
CA TYR A 101 72.07 -87.99 -15.19
C TYR A 101 70.56 -88.20 -15.36
N ALA A 102 69.98 -89.20 -14.69
CA ALA A 102 68.53 -89.43 -14.71
C ALA A 102 67.74 -88.28 -14.06
N GLU A 103 68.25 -87.71 -12.97
CA GLU A 103 67.66 -86.54 -12.31
C GLU A 103 67.71 -85.32 -13.22
N ALA A 104 68.88 -84.97 -13.77
CA ALA A 104 69.05 -83.85 -14.70
C ALA A 104 68.13 -84.00 -15.92
N LEU A 105 67.93 -85.22 -16.41
CA LEU A 105 67.08 -85.50 -17.56
C LEU A 105 65.59 -85.36 -17.22
N SER A 106 65.17 -85.78 -16.02
CA SER A 106 63.80 -85.57 -15.57
C SER A 106 63.49 -84.08 -15.34
N GLU A 107 64.43 -83.33 -14.77
CA GLU A 107 64.32 -81.87 -14.62
C GLU A 107 64.24 -81.17 -15.99
N ALA A 108 65.10 -81.54 -16.94
CA ALA A 108 65.08 -80.96 -18.29
C ALA A 108 63.74 -81.23 -19.01
N ARG A 109 63.12 -82.40 -18.80
CA ARG A 109 61.77 -82.71 -19.32
C ARG A 109 60.69 -81.82 -18.70
N VAL A 110 60.71 -81.63 -17.38
CA VAL A 110 59.76 -80.75 -16.69
C VAL A 110 59.90 -79.31 -17.16
N ARG A 111 61.14 -78.81 -17.30
CA ARG A 111 61.39 -77.45 -17.81
C ARG A 111 60.95 -77.29 -19.27
N TYR A 112 61.17 -78.30 -20.10
CA TYR A 112 60.66 -78.34 -21.47
C TYR A 112 59.13 -78.26 -21.53
N GLU A 113 58.43 -79.10 -20.77
CA GLU A 113 56.96 -79.11 -20.70
C GLU A 113 56.42 -77.75 -20.24
N TRP A 114 57.07 -77.15 -19.24
CA TRP A 114 56.74 -75.82 -18.75
C TRP A 114 56.93 -74.74 -19.83
N LEU A 115 58.01 -74.79 -20.61
CA LEU A 115 58.25 -73.87 -21.73
C LEU A 115 57.20 -74.01 -22.83
N VAL A 116 56.83 -75.24 -23.19
CA VAL A 116 55.77 -75.51 -24.15
C VAL A 116 54.43 -74.94 -23.67
N GLU A 117 54.12 -75.10 -22.38
CA GLU A 117 52.90 -74.54 -21.81
C GLU A 117 52.90 -73.01 -21.78
N ARG A 118 54.02 -72.37 -21.42
CA ARG A 118 54.17 -70.90 -21.48
C ARG A 118 53.90 -70.37 -22.88
N LEU A 119 54.49 -70.98 -23.91
CA LEU A 119 54.29 -70.55 -25.29
C LEU A 119 52.89 -70.80 -25.83
N ARG A 120 52.19 -71.81 -25.30
CA ARG A 120 50.77 -72.04 -25.64
C ARG A 120 49.87 -70.93 -25.08
N ARG A 121 50.24 -70.33 -23.94
CA ARG A 121 49.48 -69.25 -23.29
C ARG A 121 49.70 -67.88 -23.95
N LEU A 122 50.79 -67.71 -24.69
CA LEU A 122 51.07 -66.48 -25.43
C LEU A 122 50.04 -66.26 -26.55
N SER A 123 49.45 -65.06 -26.60
CA SER A 123 48.52 -64.63 -27.66
C SER A 123 49.21 -63.88 -28.82
N LEU A 124 50.52 -64.13 -29.01
CA LEU A 124 51.30 -63.52 -30.09
C LEU A 124 51.06 -64.22 -31.44
N PRO A 125 51.26 -63.51 -32.57
CA PRO A 125 51.20 -64.09 -33.91
C PRO A 125 52.12 -65.31 -34.07
N GLN A 126 51.69 -66.27 -34.88
CA GLN A 126 52.44 -67.51 -35.10
C GLN A 126 53.85 -67.25 -35.66
N GLU A 127 54.03 -66.21 -36.47
CA GLU A 127 55.33 -65.81 -37.05
C GLU A 127 56.38 -65.52 -35.98
N LYS A 128 55.99 -64.84 -34.88
CA LYS A 128 56.90 -64.48 -33.79
C LYS A 128 57.26 -65.68 -32.90
N THR A 129 56.36 -66.65 -32.78
CA THR A 129 56.56 -67.84 -31.94
C THR A 129 57.11 -69.05 -32.72
N ALA A 130 57.09 -69.01 -34.05
CA ALA A 130 57.47 -70.12 -34.93
C ALA A 130 58.91 -70.57 -34.73
N SER A 131 59.86 -69.63 -34.66
CA SER A 131 61.28 -69.94 -34.46
C SER A 131 61.53 -70.71 -33.17
N LEU A 132 60.92 -70.26 -32.07
CA LEU A 132 61.10 -70.86 -30.76
C LEU A 132 60.37 -72.22 -30.66
N ARG A 133 59.19 -72.36 -31.29
CA ARG A 133 58.49 -73.66 -31.42
C ARG A 133 59.30 -74.70 -32.21
N ALA A 134 59.96 -74.30 -33.29
CA ALA A 134 60.79 -75.20 -34.09
C ALA A 134 62.00 -75.70 -33.28
N ARG A 135 62.66 -74.81 -32.51
CA ARG A 135 63.77 -75.20 -31.64
C ARG A 135 63.34 -76.12 -30.50
N LEU A 136 62.20 -75.85 -29.86
CA LEU A 136 61.64 -76.74 -28.85
C LEU A 136 61.28 -78.13 -29.41
N ALA A 137 60.78 -78.22 -30.64
CA ALA A 137 60.51 -79.51 -31.27
C ALA A 137 61.79 -80.36 -31.42
N ALA A 138 62.90 -79.76 -31.87
CA ALA A 138 64.19 -80.44 -31.94
C ALA A 138 64.73 -80.85 -30.55
N LEU A 139 64.48 -80.01 -29.55
CA LEU A 139 64.86 -80.25 -28.16
C LEU A 139 64.06 -81.42 -27.55
N SER A 140 62.79 -81.58 -27.93
CA SER A 140 61.97 -82.75 -27.58
C SER A 140 62.54 -84.05 -28.11
N GLU A 141 63.01 -84.08 -29.36
CA GLU A 141 63.64 -85.27 -29.96
C GLU A 141 64.91 -85.66 -29.18
N THR A 142 65.69 -84.66 -28.76
CA THR A 142 66.91 -84.86 -27.96
C THR A 142 66.60 -85.44 -26.57
N LEU A 143 65.55 -84.94 -25.90
CA LEU A 143 65.09 -85.46 -24.59
C LEU A 143 64.47 -86.86 -24.66
N GLN A 144 63.86 -87.22 -25.80
CA GLN A 144 63.33 -88.56 -26.07
C GLN A 144 64.45 -89.57 -26.34
N ALA A 145 65.52 -89.14 -27.03
CA ALA A 145 66.71 -89.95 -27.26
C ALA A 145 67.58 -90.17 -26.00
N GLY A 146 67.20 -89.58 -24.87
CA GLY A 146 67.93 -89.73 -23.61
C GLY A 146 69.10 -88.74 -23.44
N GLY A 147 69.20 -87.70 -24.27
CA GLY A 147 70.24 -86.68 -24.22
C GLY A 147 69.87 -85.48 -23.35
N LEU A 148 70.89 -84.81 -22.78
CA LEU A 148 70.74 -83.54 -22.07
C LEU A 148 71.02 -82.34 -22.99
N PRO A 149 70.02 -81.50 -23.30
CA PRO A 149 70.16 -80.37 -24.22
C PRO A 149 70.78 -79.14 -23.55
N SER A 150 71.80 -78.55 -24.16
CA SER A 150 72.50 -77.35 -23.65
C SER A 150 71.78 -76.03 -23.98
N GLU A 151 70.89 -76.01 -24.97
CA GLU A 151 70.20 -74.80 -25.47
C GLU A 151 68.97 -74.38 -24.63
N LEU A 152 68.55 -75.22 -23.67
CA LEU A 152 67.36 -75.01 -22.84
C LEU A 152 67.32 -73.62 -22.13
N PRO A 153 68.38 -73.13 -21.46
CA PRO A 153 68.36 -71.80 -20.82
C PRO A 153 68.27 -70.63 -21.81
N GLU A 154 68.73 -70.80 -23.06
CA GLU A 154 68.60 -69.76 -24.09
C GLU A 154 67.14 -69.65 -24.57
N LEU A 155 66.45 -70.79 -24.70
CA LEU A 155 65.03 -70.82 -25.05
C LEU A 155 64.13 -70.27 -23.93
N GLU A 156 64.52 -70.47 -22.66
CA GLU A 156 63.84 -69.84 -21.51
C GLU A 156 63.86 -68.30 -21.62
N ARG A 157 65.02 -67.71 -21.91
CA ARG A 157 65.17 -66.25 -22.09
C ARG A 157 64.37 -65.73 -23.28
N ALA A 158 64.41 -66.44 -24.41
CA ALA A 158 63.64 -66.05 -25.59
C ALA A 158 62.12 -66.12 -25.35
N ALA A 159 61.64 -67.05 -24.52
CA ALA A 159 60.24 -67.09 -24.11
C ALA A 159 59.86 -65.92 -23.18
N GLU A 160 60.76 -65.50 -22.29
CA GLU A 160 60.57 -64.32 -21.43
C GLU A 160 60.50 -63.01 -22.22
N GLU A 161 61.34 -62.85 -23.25
CA GLU A 161 61.29 -61.68 -24.14
C GLU A 161 59.95 -61.58 -24.88
N LEU A 162 59.43 -62.71 -25.39
CA LEU A 162 58.12 -62.77 -26.03
C LEU A 162 56.98 -62.45 -25.04
N GLU A 163 57.06 -62.92 -23.80
CA GLU A 163 56.10 -62.54 -22.76
C GLU A 163 56.15 -61.04 -22.44
N ALA A 164 57.33 -60.43 -22.39
CA ALA A 164 57.50 -59.00 -22.17
C ALA A 164 56.91 -58.18 -23.33
N GLU A 165 57.13 -58.61 -24.59
CA GLU A 165 56.52 -58.00 -25.76
C GLU A 165 54.98 -58.07 -25.72
N GLU A 166 54.42 -59.22 -25.35
CA GLU A 166 52.96 -59.37 -25.23
C GLU A 166 52.40 -58.44 -24.15
N ARG A 167 53.05 -58.37 -22.99
CA ARG A 167 52.66 -57.44 -21.91
C ARG A 167 52.69 -55.99 -22.39
N ALA A 168 53.74 -55.58 -23.09
CA ALA A 168 53.84 -54.23 -23.66
C ALA A 168 52.73 -53.94 -24.68
N LEU A 169 52.42 -54.89 -25.57
CA LEU A 169 51.33 -54.74 -26.54
C LEU A 169 49.95 -54.68 -25.87
N ARG A 170 49.73 -55.50 -24.82
CA ARG A 170 48.50 -55.46 -24.03
C ARG A 170 48.35 -54.12 -23.31
N GLU A 171 49.40 -53.64 -22.66
CA GLU A 171 49.40 -52.31 -22.02
C GLU A 171 49.13 -51.18 -23.02
N GLN A 172 49.74 -51.23 -24.22
CA GLN A 172 49.48 -50.24 -25.26
C GLN A 172 48.02 -50.26 -25.73
N ARG A 173 47.45 -51.45 -25.95
CA ARG A 173 46.03 -51.60 -26.30
C ARG A 173 45.11 -51.12 -25.19
N GLU A 174 45.42 -51.43 -23.93
CA GLU A 174 44.65 -50.92 -22.80
C GLU A 174 44.74 -49.40 -22.68
N ARG A 175 45.94 -48.81 -22.87
CA ARG A 175 46.12 -47.36 -22.89
C ARG A 175 45.30 -46.72 -24.02
N GLN A 176 45.36 -47.27 -25.23
CA GLN A 176 44.54 -46.79 -26.36
C GLN A 176 43.05 -46.91 -26.08
N ALA A 177 42.57 -48.06 -25.58
CA ALA A 177 41.17 -48.25 -25.22
C ALA A 177 40.71 -47.27 -24.13
N ARG A 178 41.55 -46.99 -23.13
CA ARG A 178 41.26 -45.98 -22.09
C ARG A 178 41.13 -44.58 -22.68
N LEU A 179 42.01 -44.21 -23.63
CA LEU A 179 41.94 -42.91 -24.30
C LEU A 179 40.71 -42.80 -25.20
N GLU A 180 40.39 -43.83 -25.98
CA GLU A 180 39.16 -43.89 -26.80
C GLU A 180 37.90 -43.80 -25.94
N GLN A 181 37.87 -44.49 -24.80
CA GLN A 181 36.76 -44.42 -23.85
C GLN A 181 36.63 -43.02 -23.26
N ALA A 182 37.74 -42.39 -22.83
CA ALA A 182 37.75 -41.03 -22.30
C ALA A 182 37.32 -39.99 -23.35
N LEU A 183 37.57 -40.25 -24.63
CA LEU A 183 37.15 -39.43 -25.74
C LEU A 183 35.65 -39.59 -26.01
N ALA A 184 35.14 -40.82 -25.95
CA ALA A 184 33.71 -41.10 -26.06
C ALA A 184 32.91 -40.45 -24.92
N THR A 185 33.41 -40.50 -23.68
CA THR A 185 32.77 -39.81 -22.56
C THR A 185 32.76 -38.31 -22.77
N LEU A 186 33.89 -37.72 -23.20
CA LEU A 186 33.97 -36.28 -23.51
C LEU A 186 32.97 -35.87 -24.59
N ARG A 187 32.83 -36.67 -25.66
CA ARG A 187 31.84 -36.41 -26.72
C ARG A 187 30.41 -36.39 -26.17
N SER A 188 30.06 -37.36 -25.32
CA SER A 188 28.74 -37.42 -24.70
C SER A 188 28.49 -36.24 -23.76
N GLU A 189 29.48 -35.87 -22.95
CA GLU A 189 29.40 -34.71 -22.05
C GLU A 189 29.24 -33.40 -22.82
N ALA A 190 30.02 -33.23 -23.89
CA ALA A 190 29.94 -32.07 -24.76
C ALA A 190 28.58 -32.00 -25.47
N GLU A 191 28.06 -33.11 -25.99
CA GLU A 191 26.76 -33.13 -26.67
C GLU A 191 25.61 -32.77 -25.73
N VAL A 192 25.60 -33.31 -24.50
CA VAL A 192 24.58 -32.99 -23.49
C VAL A 192 24.68 -31.53 -23.06
N SER A 193 25.90 -31.06 -22.77
CA SER A 193 26.12 -29.71 -22.22
C SER A 193 25.92 -28.61 -23.26
N LEU A 194 26.25 -28.88 -24.53
CA LEU A 194 26.16 -27.90 -25.62
C LEU A 194 24.85 -27.99 -26.43
N SER A 195 24.02 -29.00 -26.19
CA SER A 195 22.70 -29.17 -26.82
C SER A 195 21.84 -27.88 -26.78
N PRO A 196 21.73 -27.15 -25.65
CA PRO A 196 20.96 -25.90 -25.59
C PRO A 196 21.52 -24.75 -26.44
N PHE A 197 22.78 -24.85 -26.88
CA PHE A 197 23.52 -23.80 -27.57
C PHE A 197 23.83 -24.13 -29.04
N ARG A 198 23.17 -25.16 -29.61
CA ARG A 198 23.29 -25.49 -31.04
C ARG A 198 22.91 -24.29 -31.93
N GLY A 199 23.58 -24.15 -33.07
CA GLY A 199 23.42 -23.02 -33.99
C GLY A 199 24.38 -21.85 -33.74
N ARG A 200 25.23 -21.91 -32.70
CA ARG A 200 26.32 -20.96 -32.48
C ARG A 200 27.59 -21.42 -33.21
N PRO A 201 28.30 -20.54 -33.93
CA PRO A 201 29.44 -20.92 -34.76
C PRO A 201 30.60 -21.50 -33.93
N GLN A 202 30.83 -20.98 -32.72
CA GLN A 202 31.87 -21.47 -31.81
C GLN A 202 31.56 -22.87 -31.26
N VAL A 203 30.29 -23.16 -31.00
CA VAL A 203 29.82 -24.48 -30.53
C VAL A 203 29.91 -25.52 -31.66
N GLU A 204 29.53 -25.14 -32.89
CA GLU A 204 29.63 -26.02 -34.05
C GLU A 204 31.09 -26.32 -34.42
N ALA A 205 31.97 -25.31 -34.37
CA ALA A 205 33.40 -25.51 -34.59
C ALA A 205 34.02 -26.48 -33.57
N PHE A 206 33.62 -26.38 -32.29
CA PHE A 206 34.08 -27.30 -31.25
C PHE A 206 33.54 -28.73 -31.43
N LEU A 207 32.26 -28.88 -31.78
CA LEU A 207 31.67 -30.19 -32.08
C LEU A 207 32.31 -30.85 -33.32
N GLN A 208 32.72 -30.05 -34.32
CA GLN A 208 33.49 -30.55 -35.46
C GLN A 208 34.91 -30.97 -35.06
N ALA A 209 35.59 -30.21 -34.20
CA ALA A 209 36.90 -30.58 -33.68
C ALA A 209 36.86 -31.89 -32.86
N LEU A 210 35.77 -32.14 -32.13
CA LEU A 210 35.54 -33.39 -31.41
C LEU A 210 35.33 -34.61 -32.32
N ALA A 211 34.98 -34.42 -33.60
CA ALA A 211 34.72 -35.52 -34.53
C ALA A 211 36.01 -36.16 -35.09
N TYR A 212 37.11 -35.39 -35.22
CA TYR A 212 38.38 -35.85 -35.82
C TYR A 212 39.64 -35.76 -34.93
N PRO A 213 39.62 -36.14 -33.65
CA PRO A 213 40.81 -36.09 -32.82
C PRO A 213 41.76 -37.27 -33.08
N GLU A 214 43.06 -36.96 -33.13
CA GLU A 214 44.12 -37.93 -32.85
C GLU A 214 44.03 -38.34 -31.37
N VAL A 215 44.07 -39.65 -31.10
CA VAL A 215 43.90 -40.20 -29.76
C VAL A 215 45.21 -40.05 -28.96
N SER A 216 45.47 -38.84 -28.46
CA SER A 216 46.60 -38.54 -27.56
C SER A 216 46.12 -37.93 -26.24
N GLU A 217 46.91 -38.08 -25.18
CA GLU A 217 46.60 -37.52 -23.86
C GLU A 217 46.55 -35.99 -23.88
N GLU A 218 47.49 -35.35 -24.59
CA GLU A 218 47.57 -33.90 -24.71
C GLU A 218 46.37 -33.32 -25.47
N ALA A 219 45.96 -33.96 -26.58
CA ALA A 219 44.79 -33.52 -27.35
C ALA A 219 43.50 -33.63 -26.52
N LEU A 220 43.35 -34.72 -25.74
CA LEU A 220 42.18 -34.91 -24.88
C LEU A 220 42.13 -33.88 -23.75
N GLN A 221 43.28 -33.55 -23.14
CA GLN A 221 43.37 -32.49 -22.13
C GLN A 221 43.04 -31.10 -22.73
N ALA A 222 43.57 -30.79 -23.91
CA ALA A 222 43.26 -29.54 -24.60
C ALA A 222 41.76 -29.42 -24.93
N LEU A 223 41.13 -30.48 -25.42
CA LEU A 223 39.69 -30.51 -25.71
C LEU A 223 38.84 -30.36 -24.44
N ARG A 224 39.24 -30.97 -23.31
CA ARG A 224 38.59 -30.76 -22.01
C ARG A 224 38.67 -29.30 -21.57
N HIS A 225 39.84 -28.69 -21.71
CA HIS A 225 40.03 -27.29 -21.36
C HIS A 225 39.17 -26.37 -22.24
N GLN A 226 39.19 -26.58 -23.55
CA GLN A 226 38.34 -25.83 -24.49
C GLN A 226 36.83 -25.97 -24.19
N LEU A 227 36.36 -27.18 -23.85
CA LEU A 227 34.96 -27.38 -23.42
C LEU A 227 34.66 -26.55 -22.16
N SER A 228 35.54 -26.58 -21.17
CA SER A 228 35.36 -25.83 -19.92
C SER A 228 35.33 -24.31 -20.14
N GLU A 229 36.20 -23.79 -21.01
CA GLU A 229 36.25 -22.38 -21.35
C GLU A 229 35.01 -21.93 -22.13
N LEU A 230 34.57 -22.73 -23.13
CA LEU A 230 33.35 -22.46 -23.89
C LEU A 230 32.13 -22.45 -22.97
N LEU A 231 31.98 -23.43 -22.07
CA LEU A 231 30.87 -23.45 -21.12
C LEU A 231 30.91 -22.24 -20.17
N ALA A 232 32.09 -21.82 -19.72
CA ALA A 232 32.24 -20.63 -18.88
C ALA A 232 31.86 -19.34 -19.63
N GLN A 233 32.22 -19.20 -20.90
CA GLN A 233 31.83 -18.06 -21.74
C GLN A 233 30.32 -18.03 -21.98
N LEU A 234 29.73 -19.17 -22.37
CA LEU A 234 28.29 -19.30 -22.60
C LEU A 234 27.47 -19.05 -21.32
N ALA A 235 27.96 -19.49 -20.17
CA ALA A 235 27.33 -19.23 -18.87
C ALA A 235 27.33 -17.73 -18.55
N LYS A 236 28.46 -17.04 -18.73
CA LYS A 236 28.56 -15.58 -18.50
C LYS A 236 27.60 -14.79 -19.39
N GLU A 237 27.54 -15.11 -20.68
CA GLU A 237 26.61 -14.45 -21.60
C GLU A 237 25.16 -14.66 -21.19
N ARG A 238 24.79 -15.88 -20.78
CA ARG A 238 23.44 -16.19 -20.29
C ARG A 238 23.12 -15.42 -19.00
N GLU A 239 24.07 -15.31 -18.09
CA GLU A 239 23.93 -14.50 -16.87
C GLU A 239 23.71 -13.03 -17.22
N GLU A 240 24.51 -12.44 -18.11
CA GLU A 240 24.35 -11.06 -18.57
C GLU A 240 22.99 -10.82 -19.24
N GLU A 241 22.55 -11.73 -20.13
CA GLU A 241 21.23 -11.65 -20.75
C GLU A 241 20.11 -11.76 -19.70
N SER A 242 20.26 -12.65 -18.72
CA SER A 242 19.29 -12.80 -17.63
C SER A 242 19.22 -11.56 -16.76
N LEU A 243 20.35 -10.94 -16.43
CA LEU A 243 20.46 -9.70 -15.66
C LEU A 243 19.82 -8.54 -16.42
N LYS A 244 20.09 -8.42 -17.73
CA LYS A 244 19.45 -7.41 -18.58
C LYS A 244 17.93 -7.62 -18.65
N ARG A 245 17.46 -8.86 -18.84
CA ARG A 245 16.01 -9.17 -18.82
C ARG A 245 15.36 -8.86 -17.47
N MET A 246 16.03 -9.17 -16.36
CA MET A 246 15.57 -8.80 -15.02
C MET A 246 15.55 -7.28 -14.84
N GLY A 247 16.56 -6.56 -15.33
CA GLY A 247 16.60 -5.10 -15.34
C GLY A 247 15.44 -4.48 -16.13
N LEU A 248 15.18 -4.98 -17.34
CA LEU A 248 14.03 -4.58 -18.16
C LEU A 248 12.70 -4.88 -17.46
N LYS A 249 12.58 -6.05 -16.84
CA LYS A 249 11.39 -6.41 -16.04
C LYS A 249 11.19 -5.43 -14.88
N ALA A 250 12.25 -5.08 -14.16
CA ALA A 250 12.18 -4.11 -13.07
C ALA A 250 11.75 -2.73 -13.56
N GLN A 251 12.24 -2.26 -14.72
CA GLN A 251 11.80 -1.00 -15.32
C GLN A 251 10.30 -1.01 -15.66
N VAL A 252 9.80 -2.09 -16.26
CA VAL A 252 8.36 -2.24 -16.60
C VAL A 252 7.48 -2.39 -15.35
N GLN A 253 8.00 -3.01 -14.29
CA GLN A 253 7.29 -3.13 -13.02
C GLN A 253 7.25 -1.80 -12.25
N ALA A 254 8.31 -1.00 -12.33
CA ALA A 254 8.38 0.33 -11.70
C ALA A 254 7.42 1.35 -12.33
N LEU A 255 6.86 1.07 -13.51
CA LEU A 255 5.84 1.92 -14.12
C LEU A 255 4.56 1.96 -13.27
N PRO A 256 3.98 3.16 -13.05
CA PRO A 256 2.66 3.27 -12.43
C PRO A 256 1.58 2.67 -13.33
N THR A 257 0.44 2.30 -12.74
CA THR A 257 -0.70 1.73 -13.48
C THR A 257 -1.33 2.83 -14.33
N LEU A 258 -1.07 2.82 -15.63
CA LEU A 258 -1.67 3.72 -16.61
C LEU A 258 -2.63 2.91 -17.48
N GLU A 259 -3.94 3.11 -17.32
CA GLU A 259 -5.00 2.27 -17.94
C GLU A 259 -4.82 2.06 -19.45
N ILE A 260 -4.35 3.08 -20.16
CA ILE A 260 -4.13 3.06 -21.62
C ILE A 260 -2.96 2.12 -22.01
N LEU A 261 -1.97 1.97 -21.14
CA LEU A 261 -0.73 1.21 -21.39
C LEU A 261 -0.67 -0.14 -20.66
N GLU A 262 -1.67 -0.46 -19.83
CA GLU A 262 -1.76 -1.75 -19.13
C GLU A 262 -1.73 -2.99 -20.04
N PRO A 263 -2.41 -3.05 -21.21
CA PRO A 263 -2.32 -4.23 -22.07
C PRO A 263 -0.90 -4.43 -22.62
N ASP A 264 -0.25 -3.35 -23.07
CA ASP A 264 1.11 -3.38 -23.59
C ASP A 264 2.12 -3.78 -22.50
N ARG A 265 1.93 -3.25 -21.28
CA ARG A 265 2.72 -3.60 -20.10
C ARG A 265 2.61 -5.08 -19.76
N LYS A 266 1.39 -5.63 -19.70
CA LYS A 266 1.16 -7.06 -19.40
C LYS A 266 1.75 -7.97 -20.47
N ASN A 267 1.59 -7.59 -21.74
CA ASN A 267 2.16 -8.31 -22.88
C ASN A 267 3.70 -8.31 -22.83
N LEU A 268 4.33 -7.20 -22.45
CA LEU A 268 5.78 -7.12 -22.30
C LEU A 268 6.30 -7.90 -21.10
N LEU A 269 5.61 -7.85 -19.96
CA LEU A 269 5.97 -8.66 -18.78
C LEU A 269 5.90 -10.16 -19.07
N THR A 270 4.84 -10.61 -19.75
CA THR A 270 4.72 -12.02 -20.14
C THR A 270 5.81 -12.45 -21.11
N ARG A 271 6.18 -11.61 -22.10
CA ARG A 271 7.32 -11.87 -22.99
C ARG A 271 8.65 -11.94 -22.25
N LEU A 272 8.89 -11.03 -21.30
CA LEU A 272 10.09 -11.03 -20.46
C LEU A 272 10.19 -12.27 -19.55
N GLU A 273 9.05 -12.77 -19.04
CA GLU A 273 8.99 -13.97 -18.20
C GLU A 273 9.13 -15.27 -19.00
N GLN A 274 8.49 -15.34 -20.16
CA GLN A 274 8.54 -16.50 -21.05
C GLN A 274 9.84 -16.55 -21.89
N GLY A 275 10.67 -15.51 -21.80
CA GLY A 275 11.92 -15.38 -22.54
C GLY A 275 11.75 -15.20 -24.05
N GLY A 276 10.57 -14.74 -24.48
CA GLY A 276 10.22 -14.57 -25.89
C GLY A 276 10.75 -13.24 -26.46
N GLY A 277 11.31 -13.31 -27.67
CA GLY A 277 11.87 -12.16 -28.40
C GLY A 277 13.37 -11.97 -28.19
N SER A 278 14.01 -11.29 -29.15
CA SER A 278 15.42 -10.92 -29.03
C SER A 278 15.59 -9.83 -27.95
N LEU A 279 16.76 -9.81 -27.29
CA LEU A 279 17.02 -8.83 -26.22
C LEU A 279 16.92 -7.38 -26.73
N GLY A 280 17.38 -7.12 -27.96
CA GLY A 280 17.26 -5.80 -28.58
C GLY A 280 15.83 -5.39 -28.92
N GLU A 281 14.94 -6.32 -29.29
CA GLU A 281 13.51 -6.03 -29.47
C GLU A 281 12.84 -5.69 -28.14
N LEU A 282 13.18 -6.42 -27.08
CA LEU A 282 12.65 -6.17 -25.73
C LEU A 282 13.11 -4.81 -25.20
N GLU A 283 14.39 -4.45 -25.36
CA GLU A 283 14.92 -3.13 -24.99
C GLU A 283 14.18 -2.00 -25.72
N ARG A 284 13.98 -2.14 -27.04
CA ARG A 284 13.23 -1.15 -27.83
C ARG A 284 11.79 -1.02 -27.37
N ALA A 285 11.10 -2.14 -27.17
CA ALA A 285 9.70 -2.12 -26.76
C ALA A 285 9.51 -1.56 -25.34
N VAL A 286 10.42 -1.86 -24.41
CA VAL A 286 10.45 -1.23 -23.08
C VAL A 286 10.72 0.28 -23.20
N GLY A 287 11.69 0.69 -24.02
CA GLY A 287 11.98 2.10 -24.29
C GLY A 287 10.77 2.85 -24.85
N GLU A 288 10.05 2.27 -25.81
CA GLU A 288 8.82 2.84 -26.37
C GLU A 288 7.71 2.96 -25.32
N LEU A 289 7.49 1.92 -24.51
CA LEU A 289 6.50 1.93 -23.43
C LEU A 289 6.82 3.03 -22.40
N MET A 290 8.09 3.13 -21.97
CA MET A 290 8.57 4.16 -21.06
C MET A 290 8.38 5.56 -21.65
N GLY A 291 8.72 5.76 -22.93
CA GLY A 291 8.53 7.04 -23.61
C GLY A 291 7.05 7.45 -23.72
N ARG A 292 6.15 6.50 -24.01
CA ARG A 292 4.69 6.74 -24.00
C ARG A 292 4.19 7.09 -22.60
N ALA A 293 4.64 6.35 -21.58
CA ALA A 293 4.28 6.60 -20.19
C ALA A 293 4.74 7.97 -19.69
N GLN A 294 5.98 8.37 -20.03
CA GLN A 294 6.50 9.71 -19.72
C GLN A 294 5.65 10.81 -20.35
N LYS A 295 5.28 10.68 -21.63
CA LYS A 295 4.42 11.64 -22.32
C LYS A 295 3.05 11.77 -21.66
N LEU A 296 2.38 10.64 -21.38
CA LEU A 296 1.07 10.64 -20.73
C LEU A 296 1.12 11.26 -19.32
N VAL A 297 2.15 10.95 -18.54
CA VAL A 297 2.30 11.55 -17.20
C VAL A 297 2.62 13.05 -17.31
N ALA A 298 3.45 13.47 -18.27
CA ALA A 298 3.72 14.88 -18.52
C ALA A 298 2.43 15.66 -18.86
N GLU A 299 1.60 15.12 -19.75
CA GLU A 299 0.31 15.69 -20.14
C GLU A 299 -0.65 15.78 -18.95
N ARG A 300 -0.74 14.72 -18.13
CA ARG A 300 -1.57 14.72 -16.92
C ARG A 300 -1.08 15.73 -15.88
N LEU A 301 0.22 15.82 -15.62
CA LEU A 301 0.78 16.81 -14.70
C LEU A 301 0.55 18.25 -15.20
N ALA A 302 0.64 18.49 -16.52
CA ALA A 302 0.31 19.78 -17.10
C ALA A 302 -1.18 20.13 -16.95
N ALA A 303 -2.08 19.16 -17.17
CA ALA A 303 -3.52 19.33 -16.97
C ALA A 303 -3.86 19.61 -15.50
N LEU A 304 -3.21 18.90 -14.56
CA LEU A 304 -3.33 19.14 -13.12
C LEU A 304 -2.87 20.55 -12.75
N GLU A 305 -1.74 21.00 -13.27
CA GLU A 305 -1.24 22.35 -13.03
C GLU A 305 -2.23 23.42 -13.53
N ALA A 306 -2.76 23.26 -14.74
CA ALA A 306 -3.74 24.17 -15.31
C ALA A 306 -5.00 24.23 -14.42
N ARG A 307 -5.47 23.06 -13.93
CA ARG A 307 -6.62 22.98 -13.04
C ARG A 307 -6.37 23.60 -11.67
N ILE A 308 -5.18 23.41 -11.09
CA ILE A 308 -4.77 24.06 -9.83
C ILE A 308 -4.74 25.58 -10.03
N ARG A 309 -4.10 26.08 -11.09
CA ARG A 309 -4.04 27.52 -11.39
C ARG A 309 -5.42 28.13 -11.57
N HIS A 310 -6.32 27.43 -12.27
CA HIS A 310 -7.71 27.86 -12.41
C HIS A 310 -8.40 27.95 -11.04
N LEU A 311 -8.25 26.95 -10.18
CA LEU A 311 -8.85 26.96 -8.85
C LEU A 311 -8.32 28.10 -7.98
N GLU A 312 -7.02 28.36 -8.00
CA GLU A 312 -6.42 29.50 -7.30
C GLU A 312 -6.97 30.85 -7.79
N GLN A 313 -7.17 31.01 -9.09
CA GLN A 313 -7.76 32.22 -9.66
C GLN A 313 -9.22 32.40 -9.21
N THR A 314 -10.01 31.32 -9.21
CA THR A 314 -11.42 31.38 -8.79
C THR A 314 -11.58 31.62 -7.29
N LEU A 315 -10.73 30.99 -6.47
CA LEU A 315 -10.84 31.05 -5.01
C LEU A 315 -10.06 32.22 -4.39
N LYS A 316 -9.12 32.82 -5.14
CA LYS A 316 -8.16 33.83 -4.66
C LYS A 316 -7.36 33.36 -3.44
N GLU A 317 -7.15 32.04 -3.33
CA GLU A 317 -6.40 31.36 -2.28
C GLU A 317 -5.24 30.59 -2.90
N SER A 318 -4.09 30.55 -2.20
CA SER A 318 -2.92 29.80 -2.66
C SER A 318 -2.99 28.34 -2.25
N LEU A 319 -2.96 27.41 -3.22
CA LEU A 319 -3.02 25.96 -3.00
C LEU A 319 -1.60 25.37 -2.89
N ILE A 320 -0.83 25.85 -1.90
CA ILE A 320 0.58 25.48 -1.70
C ILE A 320 0.75 23.96 -1.48
N GLU A 321 -0.19 23.34 -0.79
CA GLU A 321 -0.20 21.91 -0.46
C GLU A 321 -0.20 21.01 -1.69
N LEU A 322 -0.81 21.46 -2.79
CA LEU A 322 -0.85 20.74 -4.07
C LEU A 322 0.33 21.10 -4.99
N LYS A 323 0.86 22.33 -4.87
CA LYS A 323 2.00 22.79 -5.68
C LYS A 323 3.30 22.06 -5.36
N ARG A 324 3.58 21.81 -4.07
CA ARG A 324 4.79 21.08 -3.65
C ARG A 324 4.86 19.66 -4.23
N PRO A 325 3.85 18.80 -4.07
CA PRO A 325 3.88 17.45 -4.63
C PRO A 325 3.81 17.45 -6.17
N LEU A 326 3.17 18.44 -6.80
CA LEU A 326 3.23 18.63 -8.26
C LEU A 326 4.65 18.94 -8.75
N GLN A 327 5.38 19.81 -8.05
CA GLN A 327 6.79 20.12 -8.35
C GLN A 327 7.67 18.89 -8.16
N ALA A 328 7.50 18.15 -7.06
CA ALA A 328 8.23 16.91 -6.82
C ALA A 328 7.97 15.86 -7.93
N ALA A 329 6.72 15.72 -8.40
CA ALA A 329 6.38 14.83 -9.50
C ALA A 329 7.04 15.26 -10.83
N ARG A 330 7.18 16.56 -11.08
CA ARG A 330 7.91 17.09 -12.25
C ARG A 330 9.42 16.87 -12.16
N GLU A 331 10.00 17.10 -10.99
CA GLU A 331 11.42 16.84 -10.76
C GLU A 331 11.73 15.35 -10.95
N ALA A 332 10.88 14.47 -10.41
CA ALA A 332 10.98 13.03 -10.65
C ALA A 332 10.93 12.70 -12.15
N LEU A 333 10.00 13.29 -12.90
CA LEU A 333 9.88 13.09 -14.34
C LEU A 333 11.13 13.59 -15.09
N SER A 334 11.70 14.73 -14.70
CA SER A 334 12.94 15.26 -15.28
C SER A 334 14.16 14.36 -15.01
N GLN A 335 14.15 13.63 -13.90
CA GLN A 335 15.14 12.61 -13.55
C GLN A 335 14.86 11.25 -14.21
N GLY A 336 13.84 11.15 -15.07
CA GLY A 336 13.45 9.91 -15.76
C GLY A 336 12.60 8.96 -14.92
N ARG A 337 12.18 9.36 -13.71
CA ARG A 337 11.29 8.56 -12.83
C ARG A 337 9.83 8.93 -13.11
N ILE A 338 9.02 7.93 -13.44
CA ILE A 338 7.60 8.13 -13.75
C ILE A 338 6.80 7.97 -12.45
N ALA A 339 6.46 9.08 -11.82
CA ALA A 339 5.62 9.10 -10.61
C ALA A 339 4.13 8.92 -10.97
N ASP A 340 3.35 8.32 -10.07
CA ASP A 340 1.91 8.15 -10.25
C ASP A 340 1.17 9.50 -10.02
N PRO A 341 0.43 10.03 -11.02
CA PRO A 341 -0.32 11.26 -10.85
C PRO A 341 -1.65 11.08 -10.07
N ARG A 342 -2.13 9.84 -9.88
CA ARG A 342 -3.45 9.57 -9.27
C ARG A 342 -3.64 10.14 -7.85
N PRO A 343 -2.66 10.08 -6.93
CA PRO A 343 -2.81 10.69 -5.60
C PRO A 343 -3.00 12.20 -5.66
N LEU A 344 -2.35 12.88 -6.62
CA LEU A 344 -2.53 14.32 -6.85
C LEU A 344 -3.91 14.63 -7.43
N GLU A 345 -4.39 13.81 -8.38
CA GLU A 345 -5.74 13.91 -8.95
C GLU A 345 -6.80 13.76 -7.85
N GLN A 346 -6.63 12.77 -6.97
CA GLN A 346 -7.52 12.52 -5.82
C GLN A 346 -7.51 13.69 -4.85
N ALA A 347 -6.33 14.13 -4.38
CA ALA A 347 -6.21 15.26 -3.46
C ALA A 347 -6.85 16.55 -4.02
N LEU A 348 -6.67 16.81 -5.32
CA LEU A 348 -7.32 17.94 -6.00
C LEU A 348 -8.84 17.80 -5.99
N SER A 349 -9.37 16.59 -6.27
CA SER A 349 -10.82 16.33 -6.27
C SER A 349 -11.43 16.44 -4.86
N GLU A 350 -10.72 15.96 -3.84
CA GLU A 350 -11.14 16.05 -2.44
C GLU A 350 -11.18 17.50 -1.98
N LEU A 351 -10.14 18.29 -2.29
CA LEU A 351 -10.14 19.72 -2.00
C LEU A 351 -11.25 20.47 -2.76
N TYR A 352 -11.50 20.12 -4.02
CA TYR A 352 -12.59 20.69 -4.80
C TYR A 352 -13.95 20.45 -4.14
N THR A 353 -14.22 19.20 -3.76
CA THR A 353 -15.48 18.81 -3.12
C THR A 353 -15.64 19.41 -1.73
N ALA A 354 -14.58 19.40 -0.92
CA ALA A 354 -14.55 20.06 0.37
C ALA A 354 -14.87 21.56 0.25
N ARG A 355 -14.26 22.24 -0.74
CA ARG A 355 -14.51 23.67 -0.96
C ARG A 355 -15.91 23.94 -1.48
N ARG A 356 -16.42 23.10 -2.38
CA ARG A 356 -17.81 23.18 -2.85
C ARG A 356 -18.80 23.10 -1.69
N ASN A 357 -18.58 22.18 -0.75
CA ASN A 357 -19.44 22.01 0.42
C ASN A 357 -19.35 23.22 1.36
N ALA A 358 -18.14 23.73 1.62
CA ALA A 358 -17.94 24.94 2.43
C ALA A 358 -18.67 26.16 1.84
N ILE A 359 -18.55 26.38 0.52
CA ILE A 359 -19.26 27.47 -0.16
C ILE A 359 -20.78 27.28 -0.08
N ALA A 360 -21.28 26.04 -0.22
CA ALA A 360 -22.71 25.77 -0.10
C ALA A 360 -23.26 26.12 1.30
N GLU A 361 -22.50 25.81 2.36
CA GLU A 361 -22.85 26.20 3.74
C GLU A 361 -22.80 27.72 3.94
N GLU A 362 -21.77 28.39 3.42
CA GLU A 362 -21.65 29.85 3.48
C GLU A 362 -22.82 30.54 2.75
N LEU A 363 -23.18 30.06 1.56
CA LEU A 363 -24.34 30.56 0.81
C LEU A 363 -25.65 30.37 1.58
N ALA A 364 -25.85 29.24 2.26
CA ALA A 364 -27.02 29.03 3.11
C ALA A 364 -27.08 30.03 4.28
N ARG A 365 -25.93 30.35 4.89
CA ARG A 365 -25.84 31.39 5.94
C ARG A 365 -26.14 32.77 5.37
N TYR A 366 -25.62 33.10 4.19
CA TYR A 366 -25.88 34.37 3.53
C TYR A 366 -27.33 34.53 3.09
N GLU A 367 -27.98 33.44 2.65
CA GLU A 367 -29.41 33.44 2.35
C GLU A 367 -30.25 33.79 3.59
N ALA A 368 -29.93 33.20 4.75
CA ALA A 368 -30.60 33.51 6.01
C ALA A 368 -30.40 34.99 6.42
N VAL A 369 -29.18 35.52 6.28
CA VAL A 369 -28.89 36.94 6.55
C VAL A 369 -29.63 37.85 5.57
N ALA A 370 -29.66 37.54 4.28
CA ALA A 370 -30.36 38.31 3.27
C ALA A 370 -31.86 38.42 3.57
N ARG A 371 -32.50 37.30 3.93
CA ARG A 371 -33.92 37.27 4.35
C ARG A 371 -34.16 38.09 5.61
N SER A 372 -33.25 38.04 6.58
CA SER A 372 -33.36 38.83 7.82
C SER A 372 -33.21 40.35 7.59
N MET A 373 -32.59 40.74 6.48
CA MET A 373 -32.33 42.13 6.07
C MET A 373 -33.32 42.61 4.99
N ALA A 374 -34.45 41.93 4.83
CA ALA A 374 -35.52 42.33 3.91
C ALA A 374 -35.97 43.78 4.22
N GLY A 375 -36.10 44.61 3.18
CA GLY A 375 -36.44 46.03 3.29
C GLY A 375 -35.26 47.00 3.55
N LEU A 376 -34.06 46.52 3.89
CA LEU A 376 -32.83 47.33 3.97
C LEU A 376 -31.87 47.10 2.79
N GLY A 377 -32.32 46.42 1.72
CA GLY A 377 -31.49 46.02 0.57
C GLY A 377 -31.05 44.56 0.57
N GLY A 378 -31.61 43.71 1.45
CA GLY A 378 -31.36 42.27 1.48
C GLY A 378 -31.79 41.52 0.21
N GLU A 379 -32.66 42.10 -0.63
CA GLU A 379 -33.15 41.51 -1.88
C GLU A 379 -32.02 41.36 -2.91
N GLU A 380 -31.21 42.40 -3.12
CA GLU A 380 -30.04 42.36 -4.02
C GLU A 380 -29.03 41.29 -3.59
N LEU A 381 -28.84 41.15 -2.26
CA LEU A 381 -27.98 40.11 -1.71
C LEU A 381 -28.56 38.71 -1.97
N LEU A 382 -29.88 38.53 -1.82
CA LEU A 382 -30.55 37.26 -2.06
C LEU A 382 -30.48 36.85 -3.53
N GLU A 383 -30.63 37.78 -4.47
CA GLU A 383 -30.43 37.53 -5.90
C GLU A 383 -29.01 37.06 -6.20
N LYS A 384 -28.00 37.71 -5.62
CA LYS A 384 -26.59 37.35 -5.81
C LYS A 384 -26.24 36.00 -5.18
N VAL A 385 -26.80 35.68 -4.02
CA VAL A 385 -26.68 34.35 -3.40
C VAL A 385 -27.33 33.28 -4.28
N ASN A 386 -28.50 33.55 -4.86
CA ASN A 386 -29.16 32.62 -5.79
C ASN A 386 -28.37 32.42 -7.08
N GLN A 387 -27.80 33.49 -7.65
CA GLN A 387 -26.88 33.40 -8.80
C GLN A 387 -25.67 32.52 -8.46
N ALA A 388 -25.01 32.76 -7.33
CA ALA A 388 -23.88 31.94 -6.88
C ALA A 388 -24.28 30.47 -6.65
N ARG A 389 -25.47 30.21 -6.12
CA ARG A 389 -26.00 28.86 -5.94
C ARG A 389 -26.28 28.15 -7.27
N ALA A 390 -26.76 28.87 -8.28
CA ALA A 390 -26.95 28.33 -9.63
C ALA A 390 -25.60 27.90 -10.25
N HIS A 391 -24.55 28.71 -10.09
CA HIS A 391 -23.19 28.33 -10.51
C HIS A 391 -22.67 27.07 -9.78
N LEU A 392 -22.95 26.95 -8.48
CA LEU A 392 -22.58 25.75 -7.72
C LEU A 392 -23.33 24.48 -8.16
N GLN A 393 -24.56 24.64 -8.65
CA GLN A 393 -25.36 23.56 -9.24
C GLN A 393 -24.87 23.15 -10.64
N SER A 394 -24.41 24.11 -11.45
CA SER A 394 -23.76 23.80 -12.74
C SER A 394 -22.37 23.18 -12.57
N GLY A 395 -21.84 23.16 -11.36
CA GLY A 395 -20.59 22.49 -11.01
C GLY A 395 -19.38 23.41 -11.06
N GLU A 396 -19.56 24.73 -11.09
CA GLU A 396 -18.51 25.75 -11.02
C GLU A 396 -18.42 26.34 -9.60
N LEU A 397 -17.24 26.75 -9.16
CA LEU A 397 -17.07 27.45 -7.88
C LEU A 397 -17.30 28.96 -8.08
N PRO A 398 -18.34 29.56 -7.45
CA PRO A 398 -18.63 30.98 -7.61
C PRO A 398 -17.66 31.88 -6.83
N ASP A 399 -17.37 33.07 -7.37
CA ASP A 399 -16.64 34.13 -6.64
C ASP A 399 -17.59 34.85 -5.67
N LEU A 400 -17.35 34.69 -4.38
CA LEU A 400 -18.16 35.28 -3.31
C LEU A 400 -17.80 36.74 -2.98
N SER A 401 -16.82 37.34 -3.65
CA SER A 401 -16.36 38.70 -3.33
C SER A 401 -17.47 39.75 -3.44
N GLN A 402 -18.35 39.64 -4.43
CA GLN A 402 -19.50 40.54 -4.58
C GLN A 402 -20.51 40.38 -3.44
N VAL A 403 -20.77 39.14 -3.01
CA VAL A 403 -21.64 38.81 -1.88
C VAL A 403 -21.08 39.40 -0.58
N HIS A 404 -19.77 39.27 -0.35
CA HIS A 404 -19.09 39.85 0.81
C HIS A 404 -19.14 41.38 0.81
N ALA A 405 -18.93 42.02 -0.35
CA ALA A 405 -19.02 43.46 -0.48
C ALA A 405 -20.43 44.00 -0.17
N LEU A 406 -21.46 43.32 -0.68
CA LEU A 406 -22.87 43.66 -0.39
C LEU A 406 -23.20 43.48 1.09
N LEU A 407 -22.77 42.37 1.70
CA LEU A 407 -22.92 42.14 3.15
C LEU A 407 -22.27 43.25 3.98
N GLY A 408 -21.07 43.68 3.60
CA GLY A 408 -20.36 44.80 4.25
C GLY A 408 -21.15 46.10 4.16
N ARG A 409 -21.66 46.44 2.97
CA ARG A 409 -22.49 47.64 2.76
C ARG A 409 -23.80 47.58 3.56
N LEU A 410 -24.48 46.44 3.59
CA LEU A 410 -25.73 46.27 4.34
C LEU A 410 -25.53 46.39 5.85
N ARG A 411 -24.43 45.83 6.40
CA ARG A 411 -24.09 46.01 7.82
C ARG A 411 -23.81 47.47 8.16
N GLN A 412 -23.04 48.17 7.31
CA GLN A 412 -22.79 49.61 7.48
C GLN A 412 -24.09 50.43 7.41
N ALA A 413 -24.98 50.11 6.47
CA ALA A 413 -26.28 50.76 6.35
C ALA A 413 -27.16 50.52 7.59
N GLN A 414 -27.16 49.30 8.12
CA GLN A 414 -27.89 48.98 9.35
C GLN A 414 -27.36 49.77 10.56
N GLU A 415 -26.05 49.87 10.72
CA GLU A 415 -25.43 50.66 11.80
C GLU A 415 -25.70 52.15 11.64
N ALA A 416 -25.66 52.68 10.41
CA ALA A 416 -26.01 54.06 10.11
C ALA A 416 -27.47 54.35 10.48
N LEU A 417 -28.40 53.47 10.09
CA LEU A 417 -29.82 53.60 10.39
C LEU A 417 -30.10 53.51 11.91
N ARG A 418 -29.39 52.65 12.65
CA ARG A 418 -29.46 52.63 14.12
C ARG A 418 -29.07 53.97 14.75
N LYS A 419 -27.97 54.58 14.27
CA LYS A 419 -27.52 55.88 14.76
C LYS A 419 -28.52 56.99 14.43
N GLU A 420 -29.04 57.00 13.19
CA GLU A 420 -30.05 57.97 12.75
C GLU A 420 -31.33 57.87 13.58
N LEU A 421 -31.88 56.66 13.75
CA LEU A 421 -33.10 56.45 14.54
C LEU A 421 -32.89 56.85 16.01
N SER A 422 -31.73 56.52 16.60
CA SER A 422 -31.43 56.92 17.97
C SER A 422 -31.43 58.43 18.14
N GLN A 423 -30.84 59.18 17.21
CA GLN A 423 -30.81 60.64 17.27
C GLN A 423 -32.20 61.25 17.09
N ARG A 424 -32.97 60.75 16.13
CA ARG A 424 -34.33 61.24 15.86
C ARG A 424 -35.32 60.94 17.00
N ILE A 425 -35.22 59.76 17.62
CA ILE A 425 -36.03 59.42 18.79
C ILE A 425 -35.74 60.37 19.95
N LEU A 426 -34.46 60.63 20.25
CA LEU A 426 -34.08 61.58 21.31
C LEU A 426 -34.66 62.98 21.05
N ALA A 427 -34.50 63.50 19.82
CA ALA A 427 -35.04 64.80 19.43
C ALA A 427 -36.57 64.87 19.55
N LEU A 428 -37.28 63.79 19.17
CA LEU A 428 -38.73 63.72 19.29
C LEU A 428 -39.18 63.70 20.76
N LEU A 429 -38.51 62.93 21.61
CA LEU A 429 -38.83 62.83 23.04
C LEU A 429 -38.60 64.18 23.75
N GLU A 430 -37.53 64.90 23.41
CA GLU A 430 -37.26 66.26 23.90
C GLU A 430 -38.35 67.26 23.45
N ALA A 431 -38.75 67.21 22.18
CA ALA A 431 -39.82 68.05 21.65
C ALA A 431 -41.17 67.74 22.31
N TYR A 432 -41.49 66.46 22.52
CA TYR A 432 -42.71 66.03 23.20
C TYR A 432 -42.75 66.51 24.65
N ALA A 433 -41.64 66.40 25.39
CA ALA A 433 -41.56 66.87 26.77
C ALA A 433 -41.87 68.38 26.89
N THR A 434 -41.51 69.17 25.88
CA THR A 434 -41.76 70.61 25.83
C THR A 434 -43.24 70.94 25.56
N HIS A 435 -43.91 70.18 24.70
CA HIS A 435 -45.28 70.48 24.24
C HIS A 435 -46.39 69.69 24.96
N LYS A 436 -46.03 68.74 25.83
CA LYS A 436 -46.96 67.85 26.55
C LYS A 436 -48.01 68.55 27.42
N SER A 437 -47.80 69.81 27.80
CA SER A 437 -48.76 70.57 28.63
C SER A 437 -50.06 70.92 27.91
N VAL A 438 -50.10 70.82 26.57
CA VAL A 438 -51.31 70.98 25.78
C VAL A 438 -52.08 69.66 25.83
N GLY A 439 -53.07 69.58 26.72
CA GLY A 439 -53.87 68.38 27.00
C GLY A 439 -54.84 67.98 25.87
N GLY A 440 -54.42 68.06 24.61
CA GLY A 440 -55.21 67.70 23.42
C GLY A 440 -55.22 66.21 23.09
N GLU A 441 -56.11 65.82 22.18
CA GLU A 441 -56.25 64.43 21.70
C GLU A 441 -54.96 63.92 21.01
N THR A 442 -54.24 64.81 20.32
CA THR A 442 -52.92 64.57 19.72
C THR A 442 -51.88 64.14 20.74
N ALA A 443 -51.81 64.80 21.90
CA ALA A 443 -50.90 64.45 22.99
C ALA A 443 -51.22 63.09 23.62
N LEU A 444 -52.49 62.71 23.69
CA LEU A 444 -52.95 61.40 24.18
C LEU A 444 -52.60 60.27 23.21
N ARG A 445 -52.72 60.49 21.90
CA ARG A 445 -52.34 59.51 20.86
C ARG A 445 -50.83 59.38 20.71
N LEU A 446 -50.08 60.45 20.91
CA LEU A 446 -48.62 60.45 20.82
C LEU A 446 -47.94 59.75 22.01
N LYS A 447 -48.54 59.79 23.20
CA LYS A 447 -47.94 59.22 24.42
C LYS A 447 -47.59 57.72 24.31
N PRO A 448 -48.48 56.80 23.87
CA PRO A 448 -48.12 55.39 23.70
C PRO A 448 -47.00 55.16 22.68
N LEU A 449 -46.91 56.00 21.64
CA LEU A 449 -45.84 55.92 20.65
C LEU A 449 -44.51 56.39 21.24
N CYS A 450 -44.49 57.44 22.04
CA CYS A 450 -43.30 57.87 22.77
C CYS A 450 -42.83 56.80 23.78
N ASP A 451 -43.74 56.20 24.54
CA ASP A 451 -43.41 55.12 25.49
C ASP A 451 -42.82 53.89 24.74
N PHE A 452 -43.34 53.56 23.56
CA PHE A 452 -42.79 52.51 22.69
C PHE A 452 -41.40 52.89 22.15
N LEU A 453 -41.22 54.11 21.65
CA LEU A 453 -39.95 54.58 21.09
C LEU A 453 -38.84 54.70 22.16
N GLU A 454 -39.18 55.07 23.39
CA GLU A 454 -38.26 55.10 24.53
C GLU A 454 -37.76 53.67 24.87
N ALA A 455 -38.68 52.71 24.99
CA ALA A 455 -38.32 51.30 25.18
C ALA A 455 -37.55 50.72 23.98
N ALA A 456 -37.85 51.17 22.76
CA ALA A 456 -37.14 50.77 21.56
C ALA A 456 -35.72 51.37 21.51
N ALA A 457 -35.52 52.60 21.96
CA ALA A 457 -34.22 53.28 21.96
C ALA A 457 -33.16 52.51 22.78
N GLU A 458 -33.54 51.98 23.95
CA GLU A 458 -32.65 51.13 24.77
C GLU A 458 -32.28 49.82 24.07
N ARG A 459 -33.17 49.31 23.20
CA ARG A 459 -33.03 48.03 22.51
C ARG A 459 -32.47 48.13 21.10
N LEU A 460 -32.35 49.34 20.54
CA LEU A 460 -31.83 49.61 19.18
C LEU A 460 -30.54 48.85 18.82
N PRO A 461 -29.54 48.70 19.71
CA PRO A 461 -28.32 47.96 19.39
C PRO A 461 -28.54 46.46 19.11
N ARG A 462 -29.63 45.89 19.65
CA ARG A 462 -29.96 44.45 19.57
C ARG A 462 -31.02 44.14 18.53
N LEU A 463 -31.71 45.15 17.99
CA LEU A 463 -32.77 44.96 17.00
C LEU A 463 -32.21 44.60 15.61
N GLY A 464 -32.78 43.57 14.98
CA GLY A 464 -32.54 43.24 13.58
C GLY A 464 -33.19 44.22 12.61
N ALA A 465 -32.97 44.06 11.31
CA ALA A 465 -33.49 44.99 10.29
C ALA A 465 -35.00 45.19 10.34
N GLY A 466 -35.78 44.12 10.51
CA GLY A 466 -37.24 44.20 10.62
C GLY A 466 -37.69 45.10 11.79
N GLY A 467 -37.11 44.89 12.97
CA GLY A 467 -37.40 45.73 14.14
C GLY A 467 -36.96 47.19 13.96
N LEU A 468 -35.87 47.46 13.24
CA LEU A 468 -35.46 48.82 12.92
C LEU A 468 -36.43 49.52 11.96
N LEU A 469 -36.99 48.78 10.99
CA LEU A 469 -38.00 49.31 10.07
C LEU A 469 -39.33 49.58 10.79
N GLU A 470 -39.71 48.73 11.74
CA GLU A 470 -40.89 48.97 12.60
C GLU A 470 -40.70 50.22 13.45
N VAL A 471 -39.53 50.37 14.09
CA VAL A 471 -39.19 51.58 14.86
C VAL A 471 -39.19 52.82 13.97
N ARG A 472 -38.67 52.71 12.74
CA ARG A 472 -38.70 53.81 11.77
C ARG A 472 -40.14 54.22 11.43
N ARG A 473 -41.04 53.28 11.17
CA ARG A 473 -42.45 53.57 10.87
C ARG A 473 -43.14 54.25 12.06
N ALA A 474 -42.97 53.70 13.26
CA ALA A 474 -43.53 54.28 14.48
C ALA A 474 -42.97 55.69 14.76
N LEU A 475 -41.68 55.91 14.47
CA LEU A 475 -41.04 57.22 14.58
C LEU A 475 -41.59 58.22 13.57
N GLU A 476 -41.76 57.84 12.31
CA GLU A 476 -42.33 58.72 11.27
C GLU A 476 -43.79 59.11 11.60
N GLU A 477 -44.59 58.18 12.15
CA GLU A 477 -45.94 58.46 12.64
C GLU A 477 -45.92 59.39 13.86
N ALA A 478 -45.01 59.16 14.81
CA ALA A 478 -44.87 59.97 16.00
C ALA A 478 -44.34 61.38 15.71
N GLU A 479 -43.42 61.55 14.76
CA GLU A 479 -42.93 62.85 14.28
C GLU A 479 -44.05 63.68 13.64
N ARG A 480 -44.95 63.05 12.86
CA ARG A 480 -46.11 63.74 12.28
C ARG A 480 -47.07 64.26 13.35
N LEU A 481 -47.40 63.41 14.33
CA LEU A 481 -48.24 63.81 15.47
C LEU A 481 -47.54 64.85 16.35
N GLY A 482 -46.22 64.75 16.52
CA GLY A 482 -45.40 65.73 17.24
C GLY A 482 -45.41 67.10 16.58
N ALA A 483 -45.35 67.18 15.25
CA ALA A 483 -45.47 68.43 14.51
C ALA A 483 -46.86 69.06 14.66
N GLN A 484 -47.92 68.26 14.64
CA GLN A 484 -49.29 68.72 14.90
C GLN A 484 -49.43 69.27 16.34
N LEU A 485 -48.89 68.56 17.32
CA LEU A 485 -48.88 69.01 18.72
C LEU A 485 -48.09 70.32 18.88
N ALA A 486 -46.97 70.49 18.16
CA ALA A 486 -46.20 71.73 18.17
C ALA A 486 -46.99 72.91 17.58
N GLN A 487 -47.77 72.69 16.53
CA GLN A 487 -48.66 73.70 15.95
C GLN A 487 -49.80 74.05 16.90
N GLU A 488 -50.41 73.06 17.56
CA GLU A 488 -51.44 73.27 18.58
C GLU A 488 -50.88 74.02 19.79
N TYR A 489 -49.65 73.71 20.20
CA TYR A 489 -48.95 74.42 21.26
C TYR A 489 -48.63 75.86 20.88
N ALA A 490 -48.14 76.11 19.67
CA ALA A 490 -47.90 77.45 19.16
C ALA A 490 -49.20 78.26 19.04
N ALA A 491 -50.30 77.64 18.58
CA ALA A 491 -51.61 78.26 18.52
C ALA A 491 -52.18 78.54 19.92
N ALA A 492 -52.01 77.62 20.87
CA ALA A 492 -52.42 77.83 22.26
C ALA A 492 -51.59 78.94 22.93
N GLN A 493 -50.29 79.01 22.65
CA GLN A 493 -49.42 80.09 23.13
C GLN A 493 -49.71 81.43 22.46
N SER A 494 -49.99 81.46 21.15
CA SER A 494 -50.36 82.68 20.45
C SER A 494 -51.71 83.18 20.94
N LEU A 495 -52.70 82.30 21.15
CA LEU A 495 -53.96 82.67 21.81
C LEU A 495 -53.70 83.17 23.24
N MET A 496 -52.79 82.56 24.00
CA MET A 496 -52.43 83.03 25.33
C MET A 496 -51.71 84.39 25.30
N GLN A 497 -50.94 84.69 24.25
CA GLN A 497 -50.27 85.98 24.05
C GLN A 497 -51.23 87.04 23.50
N GLU A 498 -52.12 86.70 22.58
CA GLU A 498 -53.22 87.52 22.07
C GLU A 498 -54.21 87.85 23.20
N LEU A 499 -54.54 86.90 24.09
CA LEU A 499 -55.33 87.15 25.31
C LEU A 499 -54.58 88.00 26.35
N LYS A 500 -53.24 88.13 26.23
CA LYS A 500 -52.41 89.00 27.08
C LYS A 500 -52.11 90.36 26.44
N GLN A 501 -52.21 90.50 25.11
CA GLN A 501 -51.89 91.71 24.34
C GLN A 501 -53.14 92.44 23.82
N ALA A 502 -54.23 91.74 23.53
CA ALA A 502 -55.54 92.35 23.51
C ALA A 502 -55.81 92.80 24.94
N ASP A 503 -56.03 94.10 25.13
CA ASP A 503 -56.48 94.66 26.40
C ASP A 503 -57.57 93.74 26.95
N LEU A 504 -57.23 93.04 28.04
CA LEU A 504 -58.20 92.33 28.87
C LEU A 504 -59.33 93.29 29.28
N ASP A 505 -59.08 94.61 29.28
CA ASP A 505 -60.07 95.67 29.47
C ASP A 505 -60.98 95.95 28.24
N SER A 506 -60.55 95.69 27.00
CA SER A 506 -61.36 95.94 25.79
C SER A 506 -62.42 94.85 25.55
N LEU A 507 -62.17 93.60 25.98
CA LEU A 507 -63.16 92.53 25.95
C LEU A 507 -63.96 92.39 27.26
N LEU A 508 -63.54 93.07 28.35
CA LEU A 508 -64.34 93.20 29.58
C LEU A 508 -65.27 94.42 29.57
N ASN A 509 -65.08 95.40 28.68
CA ASN A 509 -65.97 96.56 28.52
C ASN A 509 -67.29 96.30 27.76
N VAL A 510 -67.63 95.04 27.48
CA VAL A 510 -69.01 94.64 27.10
C VAL A 510 -69.83 94.19 28.32
N PHE A 511 -69.21 94.04 29.51
CA PHE A 511 -69.87 93.47 30.69
C PHE A 511 -69.89 94.36 31.94
N ASP A 512 -69.68 95.68 31.83
CA ASP A 512 -69.96 96.66 32.90
C ASP A 512 -70.63 97.91 32.30
N ALA A 513 -71.86 98.36 32.59
CA ALA A 513 -73.05 97.89 33.30
C ALA A 513 -74.23 98.75 32.75
N PRO A 514 -75.50 98.37 32.98
CA PRO A 514 -76.08 98.90 34.21
C PRO A 514 -76.63 97.79 35.08
N LYS A 515 -76.43 97.98 36.39
CA LYS A 515 -77.17 97.30 37.44
C LYS A 515 -78.67 97.52 37.21
N GLN A 516 -79.32 96.51 36.65
CA GLN A 516 -80.72 96.23 36.89
C GLN A 516 -80.74 94.80 37.42
N GLY A 517 -80.87 94.66 38.74
CA GLY A 517 -81.12 93.35 39.34
C GLY A 517 -82.38 92.74 38.71
N PRO A 518 -82.48 91.40 38.58
CA PRO A 518 -83.69 90.78 38.10
C PRO A 518 -84.82 91.06 39.10
N GLN A 519 -85.61 92.09 38.81
CA GLN A 519 -86.87 92.35 39.50
C GLN A 519 -87.73 91.10 39.35
N GLY A 520 -88.04 90.45 40.48
CA GLY A 520 -88.93 89.30 40.53
C GLY A 520 -88.49 88.17 41.46
N TYR A 521 -87.23 88.10 41.89
CA TYR A 521 -86.78 87.07 42.85
C TYR A 521 -86.82 87.58 44.30
N PRO A 522 -87.48 86.88 45.23
CA PRO A 522 -87.37 87.15 46.67
C PRO A 522 -85.93 87.08 47.16
N GLU A 523 -85.56 87.86 48.18
CA GLU A 523 -84.19 87.91 48.74
C GLU A 523 -83.63 86.53 49.09
N ALA A 524 -84.49 85.61 49.57
CA ALA A 524 -84.09 84.25 49.92
C ALA A 524 -83.62 83.39 48.73
N LEU A 525 -83.93 83.77 47.47
CA LEU A 525 -83.51 83.03 46.26
C LEU A 525 -82.23 83.57 45.62
N GLN A 526 -81.77 84.77 45.99
CA GLN A 526 -80.55 85.37 45.42
C GLN A 526 -79.28 84.50 45.62
N PRO A 527 -79.07 83.82 46.77
CA PRO A 527 -77.88 82.99 46.97
C PRO A 527 -77.77 81.77 46.03
N PHE A 528 -78.87 81.37 45.38
CA PHE A 528 -78.91 80.24 44.46
C PHE A 528 -78.52 80.60 43.01
N LEU A 529 -78.33 81.89 42.71
CA LEU A 529 -77.88 82.36 41.39
C LEU A 529 -76.35 82.25 41.25
N LEU A 530 -75.83 81.02 41.30
CA LEU A 530 -74.41 80.71 41.16
C LEU A 530 -74.06 80.35 39.70
N ARG A 531 -72.82 80.59 39.29
CA ARG A 531 -72.30 80.12 37.99
C ARG A 531 -72.34 78.58 37.95
N GLY A 532 -73.06 78.02 36.98
CA GLY A 532 -73.34 76.58 36.84
C GLY A 532 -74.71 76.15 37.35
N VAL A 533 -75.52 77.06 37.90
CA VAL A 533 -76.97 76.87 38.09
C VAL A 533 -77.69 77.41 36.85
N GLU A 534 -78.35 76.52 36.11
CA GLU A 534 -78.99 76.86 34.83
C GLU A 534 -80.38 77.45 35.03
N ALA A 535 -81.11 77.01 36.06
CA ALA A 535 -82.45 77.50 36.33
C ALA A 535 -82.82 77.45 37.82
N VAL A 536 -83.49 78.50 38.31
CA VAL A 536 -84.08 78.56 39.65
C VAL A 536 -85.49 79.12 39.52
N ALA A 537 -86.48 78.43 40.10
CA ALA A 537 -87.86 78.87 40.02
C ALA A 537 -88.73 78.43 41.20
N LEU A 538 -89.67 79.29 41.56
CA LEU A 538 -90.73 79.02 42.52
C LEU A 538 -92.05 78.82 41.78
N ILE A 539 -92.75 77.73 42.08
CA ILE A 539 -93.99 77.32 41.44
C ILE A 539 -95.10 77.23 42.48
N GLU A 540 -96.30 77.67 42.15
CA GLU A 540 -97.51 77.49 42.95
C GLU A 540 -98.69 77.12 42.03
N GLY A 541 -99.35 76.00 42.30
CA GLY A 541 -100.53 75.56 41.53
C GLY A 541 -100.27 75.40 40.02
N GLY A 542 -99.07 74.95 39.63
CA GLY A 542 -98.69 74.77 38.23
C GLY A 542 -98.41 76.06 37.46
N ARG A 543 -98.30 77.21 38.16
CA ARG A 543 -97.88 78.50 37.60
C ARG A 543 -96.54 78.93 38.19
N LEU A 544 -95.73 79.57 37.35
CA LEU A 544 -94.45 80.15 37.75
C LEU A 544 -94.72 81.44 38.56
N VAL A 545 -94.28 81.46 39.81
CA VAL A 545 -94.41 82.61 40.72
C VAL A 545 -93.23 83.57 40.53
N CYS A 546 -92.02 83.01 40.49
CA CYS A 546 -90.80 83.70 40.13
C CYS A 546 -89.81 82.69 39.56
N GLY A 547 -88.84 83.13 38.76
CA GLY A 547 -87.90 82.20 38.14
C GLY A 547 -87.93 82.14 36.63
N GLN A 548 -87.09 81.26 36.12
CA GLN A 548 -87.20 80.70 34.77
C GLN A 548 -86.93 79.20 34.86
N LEU A 549 -87.64 78.41 34.06
CA LEU A 549 -87.41 76.97 33.91
C LEU A 549 -87.32 76.61 32.42
N PRO A 550 -86.46 75.65 32.06
CA PRO A 550 -86.33 75.19 30.68
C PRO A 550 -87.48 74.23 30.27
N PHE A 551 -88.43 73.96 31.16
CA PHE A 551 -89.59 73.09 30.92
C PHE A 551 -90.87 73.66 31.56
N ALA A 552 -92.02 73.11 31.17
CA ALA A 552 -93.33 73.62 31.60
C ALA A 552 -93.53 73.51 33.14
N PRO A 553 -93.99 74.56 33.82
CA PRO A 553 -94.15 74.57 35.28
C PRO A 553 -95.20 73.55 35.78
N LYS A 554 -96.16 73.17 34.93
CA LYS A 554 -97.13 72.11 35.22
C LYS A 554 -96.44 70.76 35.48
N THR A 555 -95.35 70.46 34.78
CA THR A 555 -94.63 69.19 34.93
C THR A 555 -93.97 69.08 36.31
N ALA A 556 -93.36 70.16 36.81
CA ALA A 556 -92.84 70.18 38.18
C ALA A 556 -93.95 70.11 39.23
N GLN A 557 -95.11 70.74 38.99
CA GLN A 557 -96.24 70.65 39.91
C GLN A 557 -96.75 69.22 40.07
N VAL A 558 -96.86 68.45 38.99
CA VAL A 558 -97.25 67.02 39.06
C VAL A 558 -96.29 66.24 39.96
N VAL A 559 -94.98 66.48 39.85
CA VAL A 559 -93.99 65.81 40.71
C VAL A 559 -94.13 66.24 42.17
N PHE A 560 -94.44 67.51 42.46
CA PHE A 560 -94.71 67.95 43.84
C PHE A 560 -95.99 67.33 44.42
N ASP A 561 -97.04 67.19 43.61
CA ASP A 561 -98.31 66.56 44.02
C ASP A 561 -98.11 65.06 44.27
N GLU A 562 -97.34 64.37 43.42
CA GLU A 562 -96.96 62.96 43.60
C GLU A 562 -96.11 62.74 44.87
N LEU A 563 -95.13 63.62 45.13
CA LEU A 563 -94.34 63.57 46.37
C LEU A 563 -95.21 63.81 47.62
N GLY A 564 -96.23 64.66 47.52
CA GLY A 564 -97.22 64.88 48.56
C GLY A 564 -98.10 63.65 48.81
N ASN A 565 -98.59 63.01 47.75
CA ASN A 565 -99.41 61.79 47.83
C ASN A 565 -98.60 60.61 48.40
N LEU A 566 -97.35 60.46 47.96
CA LEU A 566 -96.44 59.41 48.44
C LEU A 566 -96.14 59.57 49.95
N ALA A 567 -96.05 60.80 50.45
CA ALA A 567 -95.91 61.03 51.89
C ALA A 567 -97.16 60.64 52.69
N GLN A 568 -98.37 60.86 52.13
CA GLN A 568 -99.63 60.44 52.76
C GLN A 568 -99.79 58.92 52.77
N GLU A 569 -99.39 58.24 51.70
CA GLU A 569 -99.44 56.77 51.60
C GLU A 569 -98.47 56.07 52.56
N LEU A 570 -97.27 56.63 52.75
CA LEU A 570 -96.25 56.06 53.64
C LEU A 570 -96.44 56.39 55.13
N ARG A 571 -97.51 57.10 55.52
CA ARG A 571 -97.73 57.66 56.89
C ARG A 571 -96.48 58.37 57.44
N GLY A 572 -95.68 58.95 56.54
CA GLY A 572 -94.38 59.54 56.85
C GLY A 572 -94.45 61.06 56.92
N SER A 573 -93.36 61.68 57.40
CA SER A 573 -93.19 63.12 57.24
C SER A 573 -93.08 63.48 55.75
N PRO A 574 -93.63 64.63 55.30
CA PRO A 574 -93.55 65.03 53.89
C PRO A 574 -92.10 65.09 53.42
N ALA A 575 -91.85 64.61 52.19
CA ALA A 575 -90.53 64.66 51.57
C ALA A 575 -90.03 66.10 51.59
N GLN A 576 -88.85 66.34 52.16
CA GLN A 576 -88.35 67.69 52.42
C GLN A 576 -87.49 68.24 51.28
N LEU A 577 -86.97 67.36 50.44
CA LEU A 577 -86.13 67.62 49.29
C LEU A 577 -86.14 66.35 48.43
N SER A 578 -86.23 66.51 47.12
CA SER A 578 -85.97 65.47 46.13
C SER A 578 -84.82 65.90 45.22
N VAL A 579 -83.89 64.99 44.97
CA VAL A 579 -82.70 65.22 44.15
C VAL A 579 -82.71 64.22 43.01
N ILE A 580 -82.82 64.70 41.77
CA ILE A 580 -82.75 63.87 40.57
C ILE A 580 -81.39 64.11 39.94
N SER A 581 -80.51 63.12 40.01
CA SER A 581 -79.20 63.17 39.36
C SER A 581 -79.30 62.70 37.91
N LEU A 582 -78.88 63.56 36.99
CA LEU A 582 -78.65 63.26 35.57
C LEU A 582 -77.13 63.10 35.32
N PRO A 583 -76.68 62.71 34.11
CA PRO A 583 -75.25 62.48 33.84
C PRO A 583 -74.34 63.69 34.09
N GLN A 584 -74.78 64.89 33.71
CA GLN A 584 -74.03 66.14 33.88
C GLN A 584 -74.76 67.20 34.74
N TRP A 585 -76.07 66.98 34.98
CA TRP A 585 -76.96 67.92 35.66
C TRP A 585 -77.61 67.30 36.90
N VAL A 586 -78.14 68.14 37.77
CA VAL A 586 -78.92 67.77 38.95
C VAL A 586 -80.12 68.69 39.02
N LEU A 587 -81.30 68.09 39.24
CA LEU A 587 -82.54 68.79 39.51
C LEU A 587 -82.89 68.63 40.99
N LEU A 588 -82.97 69.74 41.71
CA LEU A 588 -83.41 69.79 43.11
C LEU A 588 -84.85 70.29 43.14
N LEU A 589 -85.72 69.55 43.84
CA LEU A 589 -87.12 69.86 44.03
C LEU A 589 -87.38 69.96 45.53
N VAL A 590 -87.71 71.14 46.01
CA VAL A 590 -87.93 71.42 47.44
C VAL A 590 -89.38 71.86 47.66
N PRO A 591 -90.21 71.02 48.27
CA PRO A 591 -91.58 71.40 48.60
C PRO A 591 -91.60 72.33 49.82
N LEU A 592 -92.25 73.48 49.66
CA LEU A 592 -92.38 74.57 50.63
C LEU A 592 -93.88 74.81 50.91
N GLY A 593 -94.59 73.76 51.33
CA GLY A 593 -96.02 73.82 51.60
C GLY A 593 -96.85 73.91 50.32
N ARG A 594 -97.48 75.08 50.06
CA ARG A 594 -98.26 75.32 48.82
C ARG A 594 -97.40 75.68 47.62
N LYS A 595 -96.14 76.06 47.86
CA LYS A 595 -95.16 76.44 46.82
C LYS A 595 -94.08 75.36 46.70
N GLY A 596 -93.46 75.25 45.53
CA GLY A 596 -92.34 74.34 45.27
C GLY A 596 -91.17 75.09 44.63
N LEU A 597 -89.98 74.93 45.17
CA LEU A 597 -88.74 75.47 44.61
C LEU A 597 -88.06 74.41 43.73
N VAL A 598 -87.70 74.80 42.52
CA VAL A 598 -87.01 73.98 41.52
C VAL A 598 -85.66 74.61 41.20
N VAL A 599 -84.58 73.83 41.29
CA VAL A 599 -83.22 74.27 40.93
C VAL A 599 -82.60 73.24 39.98
N LEU A 600 -82.20 73.67 38.78
CA LEU A 600 -81.43 72.88 37.83
C LEU A 600 -79.99 73.40 37.80
N ALA A 601 -79.02 72.54 38.06
CA ALA A 601 -77.61 72.93 38.15
C ALA A 601 -76.66 71.81 37.70
N GLU A 602 -75.43 72.17 37.36
CA GLU A 602 -74.37 71.20 37.08
C GLU A 602 -74.12 70.30 38.29
N LYS A 603 -73.85 69.02 38.03
CA LYS A 603 -73.68 68.01 39.09
C LYS A 603 -72.57 68.35 40.09
N ALA A 604 -71.53 69.07 39.66
CA ALA A 604 -70.43 69.54 40.50
C ALA A 604 -70.88 70.48 41.64
N LEU A 605 -72.03 71.14 41.52
CA LEU A 605 -72.54 72.11 42.49
C LEU A 605 -73.49 71.53 43.54
N LEU A 606 -73.84 70.23 43.43
CA LEU A 606 -74.82 69.58 44.31
C LEU A 606 -74.51 69.80 45.80
N SER A 607 -73.27 69.53 46.23
CA SER A 607 -72.89 69.65 47.64
C SER A 607 -73.02 71.08 48.17
N ARG A 608 -72.66 72.08 47.37
CA ARG A 608 -72.78 73.51 47.72
C ARG A 608 -74.24 73.96 47.76
N LEU A 609 -75.08 73.49 46.84
CA LEU A 609 -76.50 73.84 46.77
C LEU A 609 -77.29 73.24 47.94
N LEU A 610 -76.96 72.02 48.37
CA LEU A 610 -77.57 71.42 49.56
C LEU A 610 -77.27 72.22 50.83
N VAL A 611 -76.02 72.66 51.02
CA VAL A 611 -75.63 73.52 52.16
C VAL A 611 -76.36 74.87 52.12
N LEU A 612 -76.54 75.46 50.94
CA LEU A 612 -77.31 76.70 50.79
C LEU A 612 -78.80 76.51 51.07
N LEU A 613 -79.39 75.38 50.63
CA LEU A 613 -80.78 75.03 50.93
C LEU A 613 -81.01 74.85 52.43
N GLU A 614 -80.10 74.20 53.14
CA GLU A 614 -80.19 74.06 54.59
C GLU A 614 -80.06 75.41 55.31
N ARG A 615 -79.12 76.26 54.87
CA ARG A 615 -78.89 77.58 55.48
C ARG A 615 -80.06 78.56 55.26
N GLN A 616 -80.71 78.50 54.10
CA GLN A 616 -81.82 79.40 53.74
C GLN A 616 -83.20 78.79 54.03
N ARG A 617 -83.25 77.62 54.69
CA ARG A 617 -84.46 76.81 54.78
C ARG A 617 -85.65 77.49 55.46
N GLU A 618 -85.41 78.23 56.53
CA GLU A 618 -86.48 78.96 57.23
C GLU A 618 -86.96 80.16 56.43
N ALA A 619 -86.05 80.87 55.77
CA ALA A 619 -86.39 81.98 54.87
C ALA A 619 -87.18 81.50 53.64
N LEU A 620 -86.87 80.31 53.10
CA LEU A 620 -87.60 79.72 51.98
C LEU A 620 -88.99 79.20 52.37
N LYS A 621 -89.19 78.71 53.61
CA LYS A 621 -90.52 78.32 54.11
C LYS A 621 -91.44 79.52 54.39
N ALA A 622 -90.86 80.70 54.59
CA ALA A 622 -91.60 81.94 54.81
C ALA A 622 -92.07 82.62 53.52
N LEU A 623 -91.61 82.13 52.36
CA LEU A 623 -92.09 82.53 51.02
C LEU A 623 -93.39 81.83 50.68
#